data_AF-A0A7J4ZMU1-F1
#
_entry.id   AF-A0A7J4ZMU1-F1
#
_cell.length_a   1.000
_cell.length_b   1.000
_cell.length_c   1.000
_cell.angle_alpha   90.00
_cell.angle_beta   90.00
_cell.angle_gamma   90.00
#
_symmetry.space_group_name_H-M   'P 1'
#
loop_
_entity.id
_entity.type
_entity.pdbx_description
1 polymer ?
#
loop_
_entity_poly.entity_id
_entity_poly.type
_entity_poly.pdbx_seq_one_letter_code
_entity_poly.pdbx_strand_id
1 'polypeptide(L)'
;MKPFIAFLFIAAGGNAIYHIGQKTLSATANPMIILMGAYGFAFLLSAAALPFFQSPAHVSCGTQALQWPVAALGAGAFLIEIGFLFLYRTGGSLQWSGIAVNGLAALMLIPVAILVYRETFSVARIMGILLTLGGLALIMRK
;
A
#
# COMPACT_ATOMS: atom_id res chain seq x y z
N MET A 1 3.37 21.68 6.80
CA MET A 1 1.99 21.33 6.38
C MET A 1 1.82 21.26 4.87
N LYS A 2 2.24 22.26 4.08
CA LYS A 2 2.13 22.23 2.61
C LYS A 2 2.76 21.00 1.90
N PRO A 3 3.98 20.52 2.24
CA PRO A 3 4.54 19.34 1.56
C PRO A 3 3.81 18.04 1.92
N PHE A 4 3.31 17.92 3.15
CA PHE A 4 2.56 16.74 3.60
C PHE A 4 1.29 16.52 2.77
N ILE A 5 0.51 17.59 2.55
CA ILE A 5 -0.72 17.52 1.75
C ILE A 5 -0.40 17.15 0.29
N ALA A 6 0.68 17.70 -0.29
CA ALA A 6 1.09 17.35 -1.64
C ALA A 6 1.45 15.86 -1.78
N PHE A 7 2.25 15.31 -0.86
CA PHE A 7 2.60 13.89 -0.87
C PHE A 7 1.40 12.98 -0.61
N LEU A 8 0.44 13.43 0.20
CA LEU A 8 -0.83 12.72 0.41
C LEU A 8 -1.62 12.61 -0.91
N PHE A 9 -1.72 13.68 -1.68
CA PHE A 9 -2.39 13.64 -2.98
C PHE A 9 -1.65 12.77 -4.00
N ILE A 10 -0.31 12.78 -4.01
CA ILE A 10 0.47 11.89 -4.87
C ILE A 10 0.19 10.42 -4.51
N ALA A 11 0.23 10.06 -3.23
CA ALA A 11 -0.06 8.71 -2.77
C ALA A 11 -1.51 8.29 -3.08
N ALA A 12 -2.49 9.17 -2.84
CA ALA A 12 -3.88 8.90 -3.15
C ALA A 12 -4.14 8.74 -4.66
N GLY A 13 -3.51 9.57 -5.50
CA GLY A 13 -3.57 9.45 -6.96
C GLY A 13 -2.96 8.15 -7.46
N GLY A 14 -1.78 7.78 -6.95
CA GLY A 14 -1.16 6.49 -7.23
C GLY A 14 -2.05 5.31 -6.82
N ASN A 15 -2.69 5.39 -5.65
CA ASN A 15 -3.61 4.36 -5.19
C ASN A 15 -4.88 4.25 -6.06
N ALA A 16 -5.38 5.37 -6.59
CA ALA A 16 -6.50 5.36 -7.53
C ALA A 16 -6.12 4.67 -8.86
N ILE A 17 -4.96 5.03 -9.44
CA ILE A 17 -4.43 4.40 -10.66
C ILE A 17 -4.23 2.90 -10.43
N TYR A 18 -3.67 2.52 -9.29
CA TYR A 18 -3.49 1.13 -8.89
C TYR A 18 -4.80 0.34 -8.89
N HIS A 19 -5.84 0.83 -8.23
CA HIS A 19 -7.13 0.14 -8.16
C HIS A 19 -7.81 0.04 -9.53
N ILE A 20 -7.73 1.09 -10.35
CA ILE A 20 -8.24 1.07 -11.73
C ILE A 20 -7.51 -0.01 -12.53
N GLY A 21 -6.17 0.00 -12.51
CA GLY A 21 -5.35 -1.00 -13.18
C GLY A 21 -5.73 -2.42 -12.75
N GLN A 22 -5.72 -2.68 -11.44
CA GLN A 22 -6.06 -3.99 -10.86
C GLN A 22 -7.45 -4.49 -11.26
N LYS A 23 -8.46 -3.61 -11.31
CA LYS A 23 -9.82 -3.99 -11.69
C LYS A 23 -9.96 -4.33 -13.17
N THR A 24 -9.13 -3.73 -14.03
CA THR A 24 -9.14 -3.98 -15.49
C THR A 24 -8.39 -5.23 -15.92
N LEU A 25 -7.57 -5.80 -15.03
CA LEU A 25 -6.81 -7.02 -15.33
C LEU A 25 -7.74 -8.20 -15.60
N SER A 26 -7.39 -8.98 -16.62
CA SER A 26 -8.14 -10.20 -16.96
C SER A 26 -8.18 -11.19 -15.79
N ALA A 27 -9.37 -11.73 -15.52
CA ALA A 27 -9.58 -12.77 -14.52
C ALA A 27 -8.96 -14.13 -14.93
N THR A 28 -8.75 -14.37 -16.22
CA THR A 28 -8.26 -15.65 -16.77
C THR A 28 -6.73 -15.70 -16.90
N ALA A 29 -6.05 -14.54 -16.85
CA ALA A 29 -4.60 -14.49 -16.93
C ALA A 29 -3.94 -15.06 -15.66
N ASN A 30 -2.73 -15.62 -15.80
CA ASN A 30 -1.95 -16.08 -14.66
C ASN A 30 -1.55 -14.87 -13.77
N PRO A 31 -1.92 -14.85 -12.48
CA PRO A 31 -1.58 -13.75 -11.57
C PRO A 31 -0.08 -13.46 -11.51
N MET A 32 0.76 -14.51 -11.51
CA MET A 32 2.21 -14.34 -11.39
C MET A 32 2.80 -13.64 -12.61
N ILE A 33 2.28 -13.91 -13.81
CA ILE A 33 2.72 -13.22 -15.03
C ILE A 33 2.36 -11.72 -14.97
N ILE A 34 1.16 -11.40 -14.48
CA ILE A 34 0.74 -10.02 -14.25
C ILE A 34 1.67 -9.33 -13.25
N LEU A 35 1.90 -9.95 -12.10
CA LEU A 35 2.76 -9.44 -11.04
C LEU A 35 4.20 -9.23 -11.54
N MET A 36 4.75 -10.18 -12.30
CA MET A 36 6.06 -10.03 -12.94
C MET A 36 6.12 -8.80 -13.86
N GLY A 37 5.09 -8.58 -14.69
CA GLY A 37 5.00 -7.41 -15.55
C GLY A 37 4.89 -6.10 -14.76
N ALA A 38 4.04 -6.07 -13.73
CA ALA A 38 3.84 -4.91 -12.87
C ALA A 38 5.13 -4.54 -12.12
N TYR A 39 5.82 -5.52 -11.52
CA TYR A 39 7.09 -5.30 -10.85
C TYR A 39 8.22 -4.94 -11.79
N GLY A 40 8.28 -5.56 -12.98
CA GLY A 40 9.24 -5.16 -14.01
C GLY A 40 9.07 -3.70 -14.39
N PHE A 41 7.83 -3.25 -14.60
CA PHE A 41 7.54 -1.86 -14.92
C PHE A 41 7.86 -0.91 -13.76
N ALA A 42 7.49 -1.26 -12.52
CA ALA A 42 7.83 -0.49 -11.33
C ALA A 42 9.35 -0.37 -11.11
N PHE A 43 10.09 -1.45 -11.38
CA PHE A 43 11.55 -1.46 -11.35
C PHE A 43 12.12 -0.51 -12.40
N LEU A 44 11.64 -0.55 -13.64
CA LEU A 44 12.09 0.37 -14.70
C LEU A 44 11.82 1.84 -14.35
N LEU A 45 10.64 2.15 -13.82
CA LEU A 45 10.32 3.50 -13.35
C LEU A 45 11.25 3.94 -12.22
N SER A 46 11.53 3.06 -11.26
CA SER A 46 12.43 3.35 -10.14
C SER A 46 13.87 3.55 -10.61
N ALA A 47 14.34 2.73 -11.55
CA ALA A 47 15.66 2.86 -12.16
C ALA A 47 15.80 4.16 -12.97
N ALA A 48 14.76 4.54 -13.73
CA ALA A 48 14.72 5.80 -14.47
C ALA A 48 14.68 7.02 -13.53
N ALA A 49 14.03 6.88 -12.37
CA ALA A 49 13.94 7.91 -11.36
C ALA A 49 15.25 8.09 -10.55
N LEU A 50 16.09 7.06 -10.47
CA LEU A 50 17.30 7.04 -9.62
C LEU A 50 18.18 8.30 -9.71
N PRO A 51 18.48 8.90 -10.88
CA PRO A 51 19.34 10.08 -10.97
C PRO A 51 18.77 11.33 -10.28
N PHE A 52 17.45 11.39 -10.07
CA PHE A 52 16.77 12.54 -9.47
C PHE A 52 16.73 12.49 -7.94
N PHE A 53 17.10 11.36 -7.33
CA PHE A 53 17.05 11.15 -5.88
C PHE A 53 18.45 10.89 -5.33
N GLN A 54 19.12 11.95 -4.86
CA GLN A 54 20.44 11.83 -4.25
C GLN A 54 20.34 11.33 -2.80
N SER A 55 21.12 10.30 -2.47
CA SER A 55 21.30 9.86 -1.08
C SER A 55 22.35 10.75 -0.39
N PRO A 56 22.05 11.37 0.77
CA PRO A 56 23.01 12.18 1.53
C PRO A 56 24.22 11.39 2.08
N ALA A 57 24.15 10.06 2.05
CA ALA A 57 25.16 9.19 2.64
C ALA A 57 25.87 8.34 1.58
N HIS A 58 27.18 8.13 1.74
CA HIS A 58 28.04 7.23 0.95
C HIS A 58 27.70 5.73 1.17
N VAL A 59 26.42 5.39 1.26
CA VAL A 59 25.97 4.00 1.36
C VAL A 59 26.03 3.39 -0.03
N SER A 60 26.80 2.32 -0.20
CA SER A 60 26.88 1.64 -1.48
C SER A 60 25.50 1.06 -1.84
N CYS A 61 25.06 1.29 -3.07
CA CYS A 61 23.73 0.90 -3.57
C CYS A 61 23.39 -0.57 -3.26
N GLY A 62 24.38 -1.47 -3.34
CA GLY A 62 24.21 -2.90 -3.05
C GLY A 62 23.88 -3.22 -1.58
N THR A 63 24.36 -2.43 -0.61
CA THR A 63 24.11 -2.70 0.82
C THR A 63 22.72 -2.26 1.27
N GLN A 64 22.15 -1.24 0.63
CA GLN A 64 20.78 -0.79 0.90
C GLN A 64 19.73 -1.80 0.41
N ALA A 65 19.90 -2.35 -0.80
CA ALA A 65 18.95 -3.30 -1.37
C ALA A 65 18.84 -4.62 -0.59
N LEU A 66 19.88 -4.98 0.17
CA LEU A 66 19.96 -6.23 0.94
C LEU A 66 19.47 -6.09 2.39
N GLN A 67 18.98 -4.91 2.79
CA GLN A 67 18.49 -4.73 4.16
C GLN A 67 17.12 -5.40 4.33
N TRP A 68 16.89 -5.95 5.53
CA TRP A 68 15.61 -6.59 5.86
C TRP A 68 14.37 -5.71 5.58
N PRO A 69 14.37 -4.37 5.78
CA PRO A 69 13.20 -3.55 5.48
C PRO A 69 12.86 -3.53 3.99
N VAL A 70 13.85 -3.64 3.11
CA VAL A 70 13.63 -3.76 1.65
C VAL A 70 12.99 -5.10 1.33
N ALA A 71 13.45 -6.18 1.96
CA ALA A 71 12.81 -7.50 1.82
C ALA A 71 11.37 -7.50 2.33
N ALA A 72 11.11 -6.85 3.47
CA ALA A 72 9.77 -6.71 4.04
C ALA A 72 8.83 -5.88 3.15
N LEU A 73 9.35 -4.79 2.59
CA LEU A 73 8.63 -3.95 1.63
C LEU A 73 8.23 -4.74 0.39
N GLY A 74 9.16 -5.51 -0.18
CA GLY A 74 8.89 -6.36 -1.34
C GLY A 74 7.85 -7.45 -1.05
N ALA A 75 7.99 -8.16 0.08
CA ALA A 75 7.02 -9.17 0.50
C ALA A 75 5.63 -8.57 0.77
N GLY A 76 5.57 -7.40 1.40
CA GLY A 76 4.34 -6.67 1.66
C GLY A 76 3.64 -6.22 0.37
N ALA A 77 4.39 -5.62 -0.57
CA ALA A 77 3.87 -5.24 -1.88
C ALA A 77 3.28 -6.45 -2.62
N PHE A 78 3.97 -7.60 -2.58
CA PHE A 78 3.50 -8.84 -3.22
C PHE A 78 2.18 -9.33 -2.65
N LEU A 79 2.05 -9.34 -1.33
CA LEU A 79 0.81 -9.74 -0.65
C LEU A 79 -0.34 -8.77 -0.94
N ILE A 80 -0.07 -7.47 -0.98
CA ILE A 80 -1.07 -6.46 -1.34
C ILE A 80 -1.57 -6.71 -2.76
N GLU A 81 -0.67 -6.90 -3.71
CA GLU A 81 -1.01 -7.04 -5.13
C GLU A 81 -1.75 -8.33 -5.43
N ILE A 82 -1.31 -9.47 -4.91
CA ILE A 82 -2.05 -10.73 -5.08
C ILE A 82 -3.39 -10.69 -4.35
N GLY A 83 -3.45 -10.04 -3.18
CA GLY A 83 -4.67 -9.87 -2.39
C GLY A 83 -5.74 -9.06 -3.14
N PHE A 84 -5.38 -7.90 -3.68
CA PHE A 84 -6.31 -7.09 -4.48
C PHE A 84 -6.69 -7.76 -5.79
N LEU A 85 -5.77 -8.47 -6.44
CA LEU A 85 -6.06 -9.20 -7.67
C LEU A 85 -7.15 -10.25 -7.42
N PHE A 86 -7.05 -11.05 -6.36
CA PHE A 86 -8.09 -12.01 -5.99
C PHE A 86 -9.37 -11.34 -5.51
N LEU A 87 -9.27 -10.25 -4.76
CA LEU A 87 -10.43 -9.49 -4.31
C LEU A 87 -11.26 -8.96 -5.50
N TYR A 88 -10.60 -8.44 -6.55
CA TYR A 88 -11.30 -7.96 -7.73
C TYR A 88 -11.83 -9.08 -8.64
N ARG A 89 -11.12 -10.21 -8.75
CA ARG A 89 -11.58 -11.40 -9.48
C ARG A 89 -12.80 -12.06 -8.84
N THR A 90 -12.95 -11.95 -7.53
CA THR A 90 -14.12 -12.45 -6.79
C THR A 90 -15.29 -11.46 -6.77
N GLY A 91 -15.22 -10.38 -7.54
CA GLY A 91 -16.31 -9.39 -7.67
C GLY A 91 -16.20 -8.19 -6.73
N GLY A 92 -15.07 -7.99 -6.05
CA GLY A 92 -14.82 -6.82 -5.20
C GLY A 92 -15.11 -5.50 -5.91
N SER A 93 -15.76 -4.57 -5.21
CA SER A 93 -16.10 -3.26 -5.76
C SER A 93 -14.87 -2.36 -5.82
N LEU A 94 -14.77 -1.51 -6.84
CA LEU A 94 -13.64 -0.57 -6.96
C LEU A 94 -13.60 0.41 -5.77
N GLN A 95 -14.77 0.88 -5.33
CA GLN A 95 -14.92 1.92 -4.32
C GLN A 95 -14.70 1.43 -2.89
N TRP A 96 -15.15 0.21 -2.53
CA TRP A 96 -15.12 -0.25 -1.14
C TRP A 96 -13.95 -1.17 -0.82
N SER A 97 -13.42 -1.90 -1.81
CA SER A 97 -12.32 -2.85 -1.60
C SER A 97 -11.08 -2.16 -1.02
N GLY A 98 -10.71 -0.99 -1.57
CA GLY A 98 -9.55 -0.22 -1.08
C GLY A 98 -9.75 0.30 0.34
N ILE A 99 -10.96 0.80 0.66
CA ILE A 99 -11.28 1.32 2.00
C ILE A 99 -11.26 0.19 3.03
N ALA A 100 -11.84 -0.96 2.69
CA ALA A 100 -11.88 -2.14 3.57
C ALA A 100 -10.48 -2.66 3.89
N VAL A 101 -9.64 -2.84 2.86
CA VAL A 101 -8.26 -3.32 3.04
C VAL A 101 -7.43 -2.32 3.85
N ASN A 102 -7.50 -1.02 3.55
CA ASN A 102 -6.74 -0.02 4.30
C ASN A 102 -7.22 0.12 5.75
N GLY A 103 -8.53 -0.02 6.00
CA GLY A 103 -9.07 -0.05 7.36
C GLY A 103 -8.61 -1.28 8.15
N LEU A 104 -8.62 -2.46 7.52
CA LEU A 104 -8.13 -3.70 8.14
C LEU A 104 -6.61 -3.63 8.39
N ALA A 105 -5.84 -3.10 7.44
CA ALA A 105 -4.41 -2.89 7.61
C ALA A 105 -4.12 -1.91 8.77
N ALA A 106 -4.88 -0.82 8.88
CA ALA A 106 -4.76 0.11 10.01
C ALA A 106 -4.98 -0.61 11.35
N LEU A 107 -5.98 -1.50 11.45
CA LEU A 107 -6.19 -2.33 12.64
C LEU A 107 -5.02 -3.27 12.95
N MET A 108 -4.52 -3.97 11.94
CA MET A 108 -3.39 -4.90 12.08
C MET A 108 -2.10 -4.19 12.50
N LEU A 109 -1.95 -2.91 12.12
CA LEU A 109 -0.78 -2.10 12.47
C LEU A 109 -0.83 -1.52 13.89
N ILE A 110 -2.00 -1.37 14.52
CA ILE A 110 -2.10 -0.79 15.87
C ILE A 110 -1.22 -1.53 16.90
N PRO A 111 -1.27 -2.88 17.02
CA PRO A 111 -0.40 -3.59 17.96
C PRO A 111 1.08 -3.37 17.66
N VAL A 112 1.46 -3.36 16.37
CA VAL A 112 2.84 -3.15 15.94
C VAL A 112 3.30 -1.72 16.28
N ALA A 113 2.47 -0.72 16.02
CA ALA A 113 2.74 0.68 16.35
C ALA A 113 2.95 0.88 17.86
N ILE A 114 2.14 0.25 18.70
CA ILE A 114 2.27 0.34 20.16
C ILE A 114 3.49 -0.44 20.67
N LEU A 115 3.67 -1.69 20.24
CA LEU A 115 4.68 -2.59 20.83
C LEU A 115 6.09 -2.33 20.29
N VAL A 116 6.22 -2.12 18.99
CA VAL A 116 7.53 -1.98 18.31
C VAL A 116 7.95 -0.52 18.26
N TYR A 117 7.06 0.35 17.82
CA TYR A 117 7.37 1.78 17.61
C TYR A 117 7.07 2.65 18.83
N ARG A 118 6.43 2.09 19.88
CA ARG A 118 6.07 2.78 21.12
C ARG A 118 5.26 4.06 20.88
N GLU A 119 4.43 4.04 19.83
CA GLU A 119 3.58 5.18 19.52
C GLU A 119 2.50 5.36 20.59
N THR A 120 2.33 6.60 21.03
CA THR A 120 1.24 6.96 21.96
C THR A 120 0.02 7.41 21.16
N PHE A 121 -1.13 6.83 21.48
CA PHE A 121 -2.41 7.19 20.88
C PHE A 121 -3.15 8.11 21.83
N SER A 122 -3.45 9.33 21.37
CA SER A 122 -4.37 10.20 22.09
C SER A 122 -5.79 9.62 22.02
N VAL A 123 -6.62 9.95 23.02
CA VAL A 123 -8.05 9.57 23.02
C VAL A 123 -8.74 9.98 21.72
N ALA A 124 -8.40 11.15 21.17
CA ALA A 124 -8.92 11.61 19.89
C ALA A 124 -8.54 10.70 18.70
N ARG A 125 -7.30 10.18 18.65
CA ARG A 125 -6.88 9.23 17.60
C ARG A 125 -7.62 7.90 17.72
N ILE A 126 -7.78 7.40 18.94
CA ILE A 126 -8.54 6.16 19.19
C ILE A 126 -9.99 6.35 18.74
N MET A 127 -10.63 7.46 19.11
CA MET A 127 -11.99 7.78 18.66
C MET A 127 -12.07 7.91 17.13
N GLY A 128 -11.08 8.54 16.49
CA GLY A 128 -11.01 8.64 15.02
C GLY A 128 -10.88 7.27 14.34
N ILE A 129 -10.09 6.35 14.90
CA ILE A 129 -10.01 4.96 14.44
C ILE A 129 -11.37 4.30 14.57
N LEU A 130 -12.00 4.36 15.75
CA LEU A 130 -13.32 3.75 15.97
C LEU A 130 -14.40 4.28 15.02
N LEU A 131 -14.41 5.59 14.76
CA LEU A 131 -15.33 6.20 13.77
C LEU A 131 -15.02 5.72 12.35
N THR A 132 -13.74 5.59 11.98
CA THR A 132 -13.34 5.08 10.66
C THR A 132 -13.78 3.63 10.47
N LEU A 133 -13.63 2.80 11.50
CA LEU A 133 -14.09 1.41 11.50
C LEU A 133 -15.61 1.30 11.49
N GLY A 134 -16.31 2.15 12.24
CA GLY A 134 -17.77 2.22 12.23
C GLY A 134 -18.29 2.61 10.84
N GLY A 135 -17.68 3.63 10.21
CA GLY A 135 -17.96 4.01 8.84
C GLY A 135 -17.73 2.86 7.86
N LEU A 136 -16.59 2.16 7.98
CA LEU A 136 -16.29 0.99 7.17
C LEU A 136 -17.31 -0.15 7.37
N ALA A 137 -17.72 -0.43 8.60
CA ALA A 137 -18.71 -1.46 8.90
C ALA A 137 -20.08 -1.15 8.27
N LEU A 138 -20.50 0.13 8.30
CA LEU A 138 -21.72 0.58 7.62
C LEU A 138 -21.63 0.45 6.11
N ILE A 139 -20.48 0.81 5.54
CA ILE A 139 -20.17 0.69 4.12
C ILE A 139 -20.21 -0.78 3.65
N MET A 140 -19.66 -1.69 4.45
CA MET A 140 -19.59 -3.11 4.10
C MET A 140 -20.91 -3.86 4.32
N ARG A 141 -21.88 -3.23 4.98
CA ARG A 141 -23.20 -3.79 5.21
C ARG A 141 -23.99 -3.77 3.90
N LYS A 142 -24.29 -4.97 3.38
CA LYS A 142 -25.21 -5.15 2.24
C LYS A 142 -26.63 -4.79 2.64
#